data_AF-A0ABD5VZF9-F1
#
_entry.id   AF-A0ABD5VZF9-F1
#
_cell.length_a   1.000
_cell.length_b   1.000
_cell.length_c   1.000
_cell.angle_alpha   90.00
_cell.angle_beta   90.00
_cell.angle_gamma   90.00
#
_symmetry.space_group_name_H-M   'P 1'
#
loop_
_entity.id
_entity.type
_entity.pdbx_description
1 polymer ?
#
loop_
_entity_poly.entity_id
_entity_poly.type
_entity_poly.pdbx_seq_one_letter_code
_entity_poly.pdbx_strand_id
1 'polypeptide(L)'
;MNRRVLATVAVAALVFLSGCSILGGGGDLDEDDLLGDQEYDWNTTANATYDLSVSSDSFAAVANVHNRSSLEVYQSTAFRGDQSVSVGDLKFRFLNGTVVNATHPGLTANRGSEETEIVLPADNGTVAWTESRSGKQWSVPVVVEGSHEVRLSNSSRVGIPLLSQTSPDPDESTVEDDQMTLYYDDIDGGSLSVRYYLVRDLYLFGGIGGIALLLGGGGAIYYLREIRAAQKKREDVGLDVEYDDDLDDDGPPPGMR
;
A
#
# COMPACT_ATOMS: atom_id res chain seq x y z
N MET A 1 -27.59 -6.34 -30.70
CA MET A 1 -26.16 -6.08 -30.42
C MET A 1 -25.54 -7.38 -29.93
N ASN A 2 -24.53 -7.91 -30.64
CA ASN A 2 -24.05 -9.28 -30.43
C ASN A 2 -23.40 -9.46 -29.05
N ARG A 3 -23.96 -10.35 -28.22
CA ARG A 3 -23.45 -10.69 -26.87
C ARG A 3 -21.96 -11.05 -26.88
N ARG A 4 -21.46 -11.59 -28.00
CA ARG A 4 -20.04 -11.92 -28.20
C ARG A 4 -19.12 -10.70 -28.32
N VAL A 5 -19.61 -9.60 -28.90
CA VAL A 5 -18.87 -8.31 -28.99
C VAL A 5 -18.81 -7.66 -27.61
N LEU A 6 -19.91 -7.72 -26.86
CA LEU A 6 -19.98 -7.17 -25.51
C LEU A 6 -19.05 -7.94 -24.54
N ALA A 7 -18.96 -9.26 -24.68
CA ALA A 7 -18.04 -10.08 -23.90
C ALA A 7 -16.56 -9.81 -24.24
N THR A 8 -16.21 -9.60 -25.52
CA THR A 8 -14.83 -9.28 -25.92
C THR A 8 -14.42 -7.89 -25.46
N VAL A 9 -15.31 -6.90 -25.52
CA VAL A 9 -15.06 -5.56 -24.98
C VAL A 9 -14.90 -5.60 -23.46
N ALA A 10 -15.70 -6.40 -22.75
CA ALA A 10 -15.58 -6.56 -21.31
C ALA A 10 -14.25 -7.22 -20.90
N VAL A 11 -13.80 -8.25 -21.62
CA VAL A 11 -12.50 -8.90 -21.36
C VAL A 11 -11.34 -7.97 -21.67
N ALA A 12 -11.41 -7.22 -22.78
CA ALA A 12 -10.39 -6.23 -23.13
C ALA A 12 -10.29 -5.11 -22.08
N ALA A 13 -11.43 -4.63 -21.58
CA ALA A 13 -11.45 -3.66 -20.49
C ALA A 13 -10.85 -4.23 -19.19
N LEU A 14 -11.11 -5.50 -18.88
CA LEU A 14 -10.55 -6.19 -17.71
C LEU A 14 -9.02 -6.32 -17.77
N VAL A 15 -8.46 -6.62 -18.95
CA VAL A 15 -7.00 -6.71 -19.17
C VAL A 15 -6.34 -5.33 -19.09
N PHE A 16 -7.00 -4.27 -19.57
CA PHE A 16 -6.50 -2.90 -19.42
C PHE A 16 -6.59 -2.40 -17.98
N LEU A 17 -7.60 -2.83 -17.21
CA LEU A 17 -7.77 -2.46 -15.81
C LEU A 17 -6.93 -3.31 -14.86
N SER A 18 -6.50 -4.51 -15.26
CA SER A 18 -5.74 -5.41 -14.38
C SER A 18 -4.29 -4.97 -14.14
N GLY A 19 -3.83 -3.90 -14.79
CA GLY A 19 -2.59 -3.21 -14.40
C GLY A 19 -1.33 -4.08 -14.37
N CYS A 20 -1.30 -5.19 -15.10
CA CYS A 20 -0.12 -6.03 -15.17
C CYS A 20 0.92 -5.36 -16.07
N SER A 21 1.74 -4.49 -15.49
CA SER A 21 3.00 -4.02 -16.05
C SER A 21 3.94 -5.23 -16.19
N ILE A 22 3.98 -5.81 -17.39
CA ILE A 22 4.85 -6.95 -17.79
C ILE A 22 6.35 -6.56 -17.86
N LEU A 23 6.71 -5.33 -17.45
CA LEU A 23 8.04 -4.77 -17.59
C LEU A 23 8.55 -4.27 -16.22
N GLY A 24 8.91 -5.19 -15.34
CA GLY A 24 9.63 -4.89 -14.10
C GLY A 24 11.00 -5.54 -14.15
N GLY A 25 11.94 -4.87 -14.82
CA GLY A 25 13.30 -5.35 -15.07
C GLY A 25 14.12 -5.38 -13.79
N GLY A 26 14.77 -6.51 -13.53
CA GLY A 26 15.98 -6.55 -12.73
C GLY A 26 17.12 -6.03 -13.58
N GLY A 27 17.56 -4.80 -13.32
CA GLY A 27 18.76 -4.21 -13.90
C GLY A 27 19.93 -4.27 -12.93
N ASP A 28 21.12 -4.47 -13.47
CA ASP A 28 22.39 -4.24 -12.78
C ASP A 28 22.48 -2.79 -12.25
N LEU A 29 23.32 -2.53 -11.26
CA LEU A 29 23.56 -1.16 -10.80
C LEU A 29 24.48 -0.53 -11.81
N ASP A 30 23.96 0.39 -12.63
CA ASP A 30 24.79 1.17 -13.52
C ASP A 30 25.42 2.32 -12.71
N GLU A 31 26.72 2.57 -12.90
CA GLU A 31 27.43 3.70 -12.27
C GLU A 31 26.76 5.05 -12.60
N ASP A 32 26.04 5.11 -13.73
CA ASP A 32 25.22 6.25 -14.15
C ASP A 32 24.03 6.50 -13.20
N ASP A 33 23.48 5.46 -12.55
CA ASP A 33 22.36 5.61 -11.62
C ASP A 33 22.76 6.40 -10.37
N LEU A 34 24.03 6.34 -9.96
CA LEU A 34 24.56 7.08 -8.81
C LEU A 34 24.71 8.59 -9.08
N LEU A 35 24.72 9.00 -10.34
CA LEU A 35 24.98 10.38 -10.76
C LEU A 35 23.72 11.19 -11.07
N GLY A 36 22.54 10.71 -10.67
CA GLY A 36 21.30 11.40 -10.97
C GLY A 36 21.16 12.79 -10.31
N ASP A 37 20.12 13.49 -10.76
CA ASP A 37 19.88 14.92 -10.49
C ASP A 37 18.96 15.17 -9.28
N GLN A 38 18.72 14.18 -8.41
CA GLN A 38 17.80 14.37 -7.29
C GLN A 38 18.25 15.45 -6.29
N GLU A 39 17.33 16.35 -5.98
CA GLU A 39 17.50 17.36 -4.94
C GLU A 39 17.08 16.79 -3.58
N TYR A 40 17.92 17.00 -2.56
CA TYR A 40 17.70 16.51 -1.20
C TYR A 40 17.50 17.67 -0.23
N ASP A 41 16.57 17.50 0.69
CA ASP A 41 16.44 18.36 1.86
C ASP A 41 17.49 17.96 2.90
N TRP A 42 18.57 18.72 2.95
CA TRP A 42 19.65 18.46 3.89
C TRP A 42 19.41 19.09 5.28
N ASN A 43 18.35 19.88 5.45
CA ASN A 43 18.06 20.57 6.70
C ASN A 43 17.00 19.80 7.48
N THR A 44 17.37 18.59 7.90
CA THR A 44 16.51 17.69 8.66
C THR A 44 16.76 17.84 10.15
N THR A 45 15.70 17.76 10.94
CA THR A 45 15.80 17.73 12.41
C THR A 45 16.14 16.34 12.92
N ALA A 46 15.71 15.29 12.21
CA ALA A 46 15.93 13.90 12.56
C ALA A 46 17.30 13.36 12.11
N ASN A 47 17.77 12.29 12.75
CA ASN A 47 19.00 11.60 12.38
C ASN A 47 18.88 10.97 10.99
N ALA A 48 17.74 10.37 10.68
CA ALA A 48 17.41 9.92 9.33
C ALA A 48 16.05 10.45 8.86
N THR A 49 15.95 10.80 7.59
CA THR A 49 14.71 11.24 6.96
C THR A 49 14.51 10.50 5.66
N TYR A 50 13.31 9.95 5.48
CA TYR A 50 12.91 9.20 4.29
C TYR A 50 11.73 9.90 3.63
N ASP A 51 11.89 10.27 2.37
CA ASP A 51 10.87 10.94 1.57
C ASP A 51 10.37 10.03 0.44
N LEU A 52 9.16 9.51 0.65
CA LEU A 52 8.46 8.64 -0.31
C LEU A 52 7.65 9.46 -1.34
N SER A 53 7.68 10.79 -1.29
CA SER A 53 6.96 11.65 -2.24
C SER A 53 7.68 11.89 -3.55
N VAL A 54 8.99 11.60 -3.59
CA VAL A 54 9.86 11.75 -4.76
C VAL A 54 9.29 11.05 -6.00
N SER A 55 8.89 9.79 -5.87
CA SER A 55 8.27 9.04 -6.95
C SER A 55 7.39 7.90 -6.41
N SER A 56 6.68 7.21 -7.31
CA SER A 56 5.86 6.05 -6.97
C SER A 56 6.68 4.78 -6.64
N ASP A 57 7.91 4.75 -7.11
CA ASP A 57 8.74 3.56 -7.29
C ASP A 57 10.17 3.76 -6.76
N SER A 58 10.44 4.92 -6.18
CA SER A 58 11.63 5.20 -5.39
C SER A 58 11.30 6.11 -4.20
N PHE A 59 12.23 6.19 -3.26
CA PHE A 59 12.24 7.18 -2.18
C PHE A 59 13.62 7.81 -2.08
N ALA A 60 13.69 9.02 -1.53
CA ALA A 60 14.95 9.63 -1.13
C ALA A 60 15.19 9.39 0.36
N ALA A 61 16.44 9.13 0.73
CA ALA A 61 16.88 9.02 2.10
C ALA A 61 17.97 10.04 2.38
N VAL A 62 17.97 10.61 3.58
CA VAL A 62 18.99 11.52 4.09
C VAL A 62 19.34 11.05 5.50
N ALA A 63 20.59 10.68 5.75
CA ALA A 63 21.03 10.15 7.05
C ALA A 63 22.28 10.88 7.55
N ASN A 64 22.26 11.26 8.83
CA ASN A 64 23.39 11.87 9.53
C ASN A 64 24.29 10.77 10.10
N VAL A 65 25.51 10.69 9.59
CA VAL A 65 26.47 9.66 9.93
C VAL A 65 27.49 10.22 10.92
N HIS A 66 27.76 9.43 11.97
CA HIS A 66 28.73 9.76 13.01
C HIS A 66 29.66 8.59 13.27
N ASN A 67 30.97 8.84 13.20
CA ASN A 67 32.05 7.88 13.47
C ASN A 67 31.91 6.56 12.69
N ARG A 68 31.51 6.62 11.42
CA ARG A 68 31.35 5.46 10.53
C ARG A 68 31.76 5.78 9.10
N SER A 69 32.50 4.87 8.46
CA SER A 69 33.00 5.03 7.09
C SER A 69 32.16 4.32 6.02
N SER A 70 31.18 3.50 6.41
CA SER A 70 30.24 2.87 5.48
C SER A 70 28.85 2.66 6.12
N LEU A 71 27.84 2.49 5.28
CA LEU A 71 26.47 2.13 5.65
C LEU A 71 26.00 0.91 4.84
N GLU A 72 25.27 0.02 5.49
CA GLU A 72 24.67 -1.15 4.86
C GLU A 72 23.19 -0.90 4.63
N VAL A 73 22.75 -1.00 3.38
CA VAL A 73 21.33 -0.88 3.01
C VAL A 73 20.87 -2.15 2.33
N TYR A 74 19.69 -2.64 2.73
CA TYR A 74 19.13 -3.87 2.22
C TYR A 74 17.60 -3.86 2.34
N GLN A 75 16.96 -4.80 1.67
CA GLN A 75 15.53 -5.06 1.83
C GLN A 75 15.33 -6.47 2.36
N SER A 76 14.70 -6.58 3.53
CA SER A 76 14.30 -7.88 4.07
C SER A 76 12.99 -8.35 3.46
N THR A 77 12.98 -9.57 2.95
CA THR A 77 11.76 -10.24 2.47
C THR A 77 11.50 -11.51 3.26
N ALA A 78 10.23 -11.78 3.57
CA ALA A 78 9.85 -12.95 4.38
C ALA A 78 10.28 -14.32 3.79
N PHE A 79 10.53 -14.38 2.47
CA PHE A 79 10.84 -15.63 1.77
C PHE A 79 12.28 -15.73 1.28
N ARG A 80 12.95 -14.61 0.99
CA ARG A 80 14.30 -14.59 0.42
C ARG A 80 15.36 -14.08 1.41
N GLY A 81 14.97 -13.67 2.61
CA GLY A 81 15.88 -13.02 3.55
C GLY A 81 16.23 -11.61 3.07
N ASP A 82 17.42 -11.16 3.48
CA ASP A 82 17.96 -9.86 3.12
C ASP A 82 18.48 -9.88 1.67
N GLN A 83 18.15 -8.80 0.94
CA GLN A 83 18.53 -8.64 -0.45
C GLN A 83 19.13 -7.26 -0.66
N SER A 84 20.17 -7.19 -1.48
CA SER A 84 20.77 -5.93 -1.88
C SER A 84 19.80 -5.07 -2.68
N VAL A 85 19.94 -3.76 -2.53
CA VAL A 85 19.04 -2.75 -3.11
C VAL A 85 19.74 -1.93 -4.19
N SER A 86 18.97 -1.29 -5.06
CA SER A 86 19.50 -0.32 -6.03
C SER A 86 19.58 1.05 -5.38
N VAL A 87 20.80 1.54 -5.24
CA VAL A 87 21.11 2.87 -4.73
C VAL A 87 21.37 3.77 -5.94
N GLY A 88 20.69 4.91 -6.01
CA GLY A 88 20.89 5.94 -7.02
C GLY A 88 21.17 7.31 -6.40
N ASP A 89 21.47 8.29 -7.25
CA ASP A 89 21.60 9.71 -6.90
C ASP A 89 22.45 9.97 -5.64
N LEU A 90 23.56 9.25 -5.47
CA LEU A 90 24.33 9.23 -4.23
C LEU A 90 25.09 10.55 -4.03
N LYS A 91 24.83 11.22 -2.91
CA LYS A 91 25.46 12.48 -2.53
C LYS A 91 25.91 12.44 -1.07
N PHE A 92 26.99 13.15 -0.76
CA PHE A 92 27.49 13.30 0.60
C PHE A 92 27.74 14.78 0.90
N ARG A 93 27.28 15.23 2.06
CA ARG A 93 27.53 16.57 2.60
C ARG A 93 28.49 16.47 3.79
N PHE A 94 29.66 17.06 3.64
CA PHE A 94 30.63 17.21 4.72
C PHE A 94 30.12 18.17 5.80
N LEU A 95 30.67 18.08 7.02
CA LEU A 95 30.36 19.00 8.13
C LEU A 95 30.63 20.48 7.81
N ASN A 96 31.51 20.77 6.84
CA ASN A 96 31.78 22.12 6.37
C ASN A 96 30.71 22.66 5.39
N GLY A 97 29.69 21.86 5.05
CA GLY A 97 28.60 22.19 4.14
C GLY A 97 28.86 21.86 2.67
N THR A 98 30.05 21.35 2.31
CA THR A 98 30.37 20.98 0.92
C THR A 98 29.60 19.72 0.55
N VAL A 99 28.87 19.76 -0.56
CA VAL A 99 28.16 18.60 -1.11
C VAL A 99 28.95 18.05 -2.29
N VAL A 100 29.14 16.73 -2.31
CA VAL A 100 29.80 15.98 -3.38
C VAL A 100 28.90 14.85 -3.87
N ASN A 101 29.09 14.41 -5.11
CA ASN A 101 28.37 13.28 -5.71
C ASN A 101 29.31 12.06 -5.84
N ALA A 102 28.79 10.96 -6.37
CA ALA A 102 29.55 9.70 -6.54
C ALA A 102 30.80 9.79 -7.44
N THR A 103 31.08 10.92 -8.10
CA THR A 103 32.38 11.13 -8.77
C THR A 103 33.53 11.40 -7.79
N HIS A 104 33.21 11.74 -6.54
CA HIS A 104 34.21 12.03 -5.52
C HIS A 104 34.92 10.75 -5.04
N PRO A 105 36.26 10.75 -4.93
CA PRO A 105 36.98 9.59 -4.39
C PRO A 105 36.47 9.18 -3.01
N GLY A 106 36.14 7.90 -2.83
CA GLY A 106 35.66 7.36 -1.56
C GLY A 106 34.16 7.51 -1.32
N LEU A 107 33.38 8.04 -2.26
CA LEU A 107 31.91 7.93 -2.26
C LEU A 107 31.47 6.94 -3.33
N THR A 108 31.09 5.73 -2.93
CA THR A 108 30.65 4.67 -3.86
C THR A 108 29.60 3.77 -3.21
N ALA A 109 28.85 3.01 -4.02
CA ALA A 109 27.94 1.98 -3.55
C ALA A 109 28.34 0.63 -4.16
N ASN A 110 28.65 -0.35 -3.31
CA ASN A 110 29.04 -1.69 -3.71
C ASN A 110 27.89 -2.66 -3.45
N ARG A 111 27.32 -3.21 -4.51
CA ARG A 111 26.24 -4.20 -4.39
C ARG A 111 26.78 -5.58 -4.05
N GLY A 112 26.41 -6.09 -2.89
CA GLY A 112 26.59 -7.47 -2.49
C GLY A 112 25.40 -8.35 -2.88
N SER A 113 25.40 -9.59 -2.39
CA SER A 113 24.27 -10.51 -2.55
C SER A 113 23.11 -10.22 -1.58
N GLU A 114 23.43 -9.80 -0.36
CA GLU A 114 22.47 -9.63 0.74
C GLU A 114 22.23 -8.15 1.07
N GLU A 115 23.22 -7.30 0.77
CA GLU A 115 23.19 -5.87 1.09
C GLU A 115 23.95 -5.06 0.05
N THR A 116 23.70 -3.75 0.02
CA THR A 116 24.50 -2.77 -0.72
C THR A 116 25.26 -1.93 0.29
N GLU A 117 26.59 -1.95 0.21
CA GLU A 117 27.47 -1.16 1.07
C GLU A 117 27.73 0.22 0.44
N ILE A 118 27.29 1.29 1.10
CA ILE A 118 27.59 2.67 0.73
C ILE A 118 28.85 3.10 1.47
N VAL A 119 29.94 3.30 0.74
CA VAL A 119 31.22 3.79 1.28
C VAL A 119 31.22 5.31 1.30
N LEU A 120 31.66 5.89 2.42
CA LEU A 120 31.62 7.32 2.67
C LEU A 120 33.01 7.95 2.62
N PRO A 121 33.14 9.18 2.09
CA PRO A 121 34.43 9.87 1.99
C PRO A 121 34.92 10.43 3.34
N ALA A 122 34.09 10.42 4.38
CA ALA A 122 34.45 10.83 5.74
C ALA A 122 33.58 10.14 6.79
N ASP A 123 34.13 9.97 8.00
CA ASP A 123 33.44 9.30 9.11
C ASP A 123 32.27 10.09 9.70
N ASN A 124 32.17 11.39 9.38
CA ASN A 124 31.14 12.28 9.89
C ASN A 124 30.61 13.18 8.77
N GLY A 125 29.29 13.26 8.65
CA GLY A 125 28.59 14.09 7.66
C GLY A 125 27.15 13.65 7.47
N THR A 126 26.53 14.08 6.37
CA THR A 126 25.21 13.62 5.96
C THR A 126 25.34 12.91 4.62
N VAL A 127 24.77 11.72 4.47
CA VAL A 127 24.68 11.01 3.19
C VAL A 127 23.24 11.03 2.70
N ALA A 128 23.05 11.14 1.40
CA ALA A 128 21.75 11.10 0.76
C ALA A 128 21.79 10.20 -0.47
N TRP A 129 20.74 9.40 -0.65
CA TRP A 129 20.62 8.49 -1.79
C TRP A 129 19.16 8.27 -2.15
N THR A 130 18.92 7.79 -3.37
CA THR A 130 17.63 7.26 -3.77
C THR A 130 17.65 5.75 -3.79
N GLU A 131 16.52 5.14 -3.47
CA GLU A 131 16.38 3.70 -3.49
C GLU A 131 15.04 3.30 -4.09
N SER A 132 15.05 2.25 -4.90
CA SER A 132 13.84 1.69 -5.50
C SER A 132 12.91 1.08 -4.44
N ARG A 133 11.61 1.34 -4.54
CA ARG A 133 10.56 0.73 -3.74
C ARG A 133 9.45 0.19 -4.62
N SER A 134 8.73 -0.81 -4.14
CA SER A 134 7.60 -1.38 -4.90
C SER A 134 6.31 -1.37 -4.09
N GLY A 135 5.25 -0.87 -4.70
CA GLY A 135 3.90 -0.97 -4.14
C GLY A 135 3.61 0.03 -3.01
N LYS A 136 2.69 -0.37 -2.11
CA LYS A 136 2.19 0.47 -0.99
C LYS A 136 2.75 0.03 0.36
N GLN A 137 3.88 -0.64 0.31
CA GLN A 137 4.64 -1.05 1.48
C GLN A 137 6.09 -0.61 1.26
N TRP A 138 6.65 -0.03 2.29
CA TRP A 138 8.02 0.43 2.34
C TRP A 138 8.68 -0.18 3.57
N SER A 139 9.93 -0.59 3.44
CA SER A 139 10.70 -1.14 4.54
C SER A 139 12.17 -0.84 4.33
N VAL A 140 12.85 -0.37 5.37
CA VAL A 140 14.29 -0.08 5.35
C VAL A 140 14.93 -0.49 6.67
N PRO A 141 16.20 -0.91 6.68
CA PRO A 141 16.96 -1.08 7.91
C PRO A 141 17.23 0.28 8.56
N VAL A 142 17.41 0.24 9.87
CA VAL A 142 17.85 1.41 10.64
C VAL A 142 19.36 1.58 10.41
N VAL A 143 19.72 2.51 9.53
CA VAL A 143 21.12 2.75 9.12
C VAL A 143 21.89 3.61 10.14
N VAL A 144 21.18 4.45 10.88
CA VAL A 144 21.71 5.34 11.91
C VAL A 144 20.81 5.27 13.14
N GLU A 145 21.40 5.30 14.33
CA GLU A 145 20.65 5.28 15.58
C GLU A 145 20.05 6.66 15.88
N GLY A 146 18.93 6.68 16.60
CA GLY A 146 18.27 7.90 17.08
C GLY A 146 16.96 8.21 16.36
N SER A 147 16.70 9.50 16.13
CA SER A 147 15.40 9.97 15.62
C SER A 147 15.22 9.73 14.13
N HIS A 148 14.02 9.33 13.72
CA HIS A 148 13.69 9.07 12.31
C HIS A 148 12.42 9.80 11.90
N GLU A 149 12.42 10.31 10.67
CA GLU A 149 11.26 10.94 10.05
C GLU A 149 10.93 10.24 8.73
N VAL A 150 9.65 9.90 8.52
CA VAL A 150 9.16 9.29 7.27
C VAL A 150 8.05 10.16 6.70
N ARG A 151 8.33 10.80 5.56
CA ARG A 151 7.36 11.57 4.78
C ARG A 151 6.73 10.65 3.74
N LEU A 152 5.42 10.41 3.88
CA LEU A 152 4.69 9.54 2.94
C LEU A 152 4.48 10.25 1.59
N SER A 153 4.18 9.46 0.56
CA SER A 153 3.74 10.02 -0.72
C SER A 153 2.48 10.86 -0.55
N ASN A 154 2.29 11.86 -1.41
CA ASN A 154 1.11 12.71 -1.32
C ASN A 154 -0.20 11.90 -1.37
N SER A 155 -1.20 12.31 -0.60
CA SER A 155 -2.48 11.61 -0.45
C SER A 155 -2.36 10.15 0.04
N SER A 156 -1.25 9.77 0.67
CA SER A 156 -1.06 8.48 1.34
C SER A 156 -1.15 8.64 2.85
N ARG A 157 -1.76 7.66 3.53
CA ARG A 157 -2.03 7.73 4.97
C ARG A 157 -1.82 6.40 5.67
N VAL A 158 -1.51 6.49 6.95
CA VAL A 158 -1.64 5.42 7.92
C VAL A 158 -2.71 5.82 8.95
N GLY A 159 -3.42 4.85 9.52
CA GLY A 159 -4.44 5.10 10.55
C GLY A 159 -5.72 4.27 10.43
N ILE A 160 -5.87 3.44 9.39
CA ILE A 160 -6.95 2.46 9.30
C ILE A 160 -6.32 1.08 9.53
N PRO A 161 -6.54 0.41 10.68
CA PRO A 161 -5.79 -0.79 11.07
C PRO A 161 -5.83 -1.95 10.04
N LEU A 162 -6.91 -2.06 9.25
CA LEU A 162 -7.03 -3.09 8.21
C LEU A 162 -6.35 -2.72 6.88
N LEU A 163 -5.99 -1.45 6.69
CA LEU A 163 -5.45 -0.91 5.43
C LEU A 163 -4.04 -0.33 5.57
N SER A 164 -3.56 -0.16 6.80
CA SER A 164 -2.23 0.36 7.10
C SER A 164 -1.62 -0.36 8.31
N GLN A 165 -0.30 -0.42 8.33
CA GLN A 165 0.46 -0.96 9.44
C GLN A 165 1.81 -0.25 9.51
N THR A 166 2.23 0.12 10.71
CA THR A 166 3.56 0.66 11.00
C THR A 166 4.27 -0.29 11.95
N SER A 167 5.56 -0.48 11.75
CA SER A 167 6.40 -1.23 12.66
C SER A 167 7.83 -0.66 12.62
N PRO A 168 8.36 -0.14 13.74
CA PRO A 168 7.65 0.17 14.98
C PRO A 168 6.50 1.17 14.77
N ASP A 169 5.64 1.30 15.79
CA ASP A 169 4.63 2.36 15.82
C ASP A 169 5.32 3.73 15.98
N PRO A 170 4.90 4.77 15.23
CA PRO A 170 5.47 6.09 15.36
C PRO A 170 5.04 6.77 16.66
N ASP A 171 5.94 7.56 17.24
CA ASP A 171 5.67 8.37 18.44
C ASP A 171 4.70 9.51 18.12
N GLU A 172 4.87 10.13 16.96
CA GLU A 172 4.00 11.17 16.45
C GLU A 172 3.67 10.94 14.97
N SER A 173 2.44 11.30 14.59
CA SER A 173 2.06 11.35 13.19
C SER A 173 1.25 12.60 12.90
N THR A 174 1.70 13.36 11.90
CA THR A 174 1.09 14.63 11.50
C THR A 174 0.75 14.60 10.03
N VAL A 175 -0.12 15.53 9.64
CA VAL A 175 -0.53 15.70 8.25
C VAL A 175 -0.52 17.18 7.95
N GLU A 176 0.34 17.58 7.03
CA GLU A 176 0.50 18.95 6.55
C GLU A 176 0.54 18.93 5.03
N ASP A 177 -0.15 19.86 4.38
CA ASP A 177 -0.18 19.99 2.91
C ASP A 177 -0.49 18.69 2.12
N ASP A 178 -1.35 17.83 2.70
CA ASP A 178 -1.73 16.48 2.20
C ASP A 178 -0.62 15.41 2.19
N GLN A 179 0.54 15.75 2.75
CA GLN A 179 1.60 14.81 3.09
C GLN A 179 1.47 14.39 4.56
N MET A 180 1.57 13.09 4.81
CA MET A 180 1.62 12.56 6.17
C MET A 180 3.07 12.32 6.56
N THR A 181 3.45 12.79 7.74
CA THR A 181 4.78 12.61 8.31
C THR A 181 4.67 11.75 9.56
N LEU A 182 5.51 10.72 9.63
CA LEU A 182 5.66 9.85 10.79
C LEU A 182 6.98 10.20 11.46
N TYR A 183 6.94 10.42 12.77
CA TYR A 183 8.11 10.77 13.55
C TYR A 183 8.35 9.71 14.63
N TYR A 184 9.62 9.35 14.77
CA TYR A 184 10.13 8.38 15.72
C TYR A 184 11.23 9.06 16.54
N ASP A 185 11.06 9.13 17.84
CA ASP A 185 11.98 9.86 18.74
C ASP A 185 13.35 9.17 18.82
N ASP A 186 13.35 7.84 18.93
CA ASP A 186 14.56 7.07 19.17
C ASP A 186 14.41 5.62 18.68
N ILE A 187 15.30 5.20 17.78
CA ILE A 187 15.37 3.82 17.27
C ILE A 187 16.81 3.34 17.33
N ASP A 188 17.03 2.28 18.09
CA ASP A 188 18.35 1.67 18.31
C ASP A 188 18.77 0.66 17.24
N GLY A 189 17.84 0.19 16.40
CA GLY A 189 18.13 -0.80 15.36
C GLY A 189 16.91 -1.51 14.79
N GLY A 190 17.16 -2.52 13.96
CA GLY A 190 16.12 -3.31 13.29
C GLY A 190 15.72 -2.69 11.95
N SER A 191 14.42 -2.65 11.68
CA SER A 191 13.88 -2.08 10.44
C SER A 191 12.63 -1.24 10.70
N LEU A 192 12.48 -0.20 9.90
CA LEU A 192 11.28 0.59 9.76
C LEU A 192 10.45 -0.01 8.64
N SER A 193 9.18 -0.31 8.90
CA SER A 193 8.23 -0.83 7.91
C SER A 193 6.93 -0.05 7.98
N VAL A 194 6.50 0.47 6.83
CA VAL A 194 5.27 1.25 6.69
C VAL A 194 4.47 0.71 5.53
N ARG A 195 3.27 0.23 5.85
CA ARG A 195 2.20 -0.08 4.91
C ARG A 195 1.15 1.01 5.02
N TYR A 196 0.79 1.61 3.90
CA TYR A 196 -0.13 2.74 3.83
C TYR A 196 -1.22 2.52 2.79
N TYR A 197 -2.28 3.31 2.87
CA TYR A 197 -3.34 3.34 1.86
C TYR A 197 -3.37 4.69 1.16
N LEU A 198 -3.87 4.72 -0.08
CA LEU A 198 -4.13 5.97 -0.79
C LEU A 198 -5.54 6.43 -0.47
N VAL A 199 -5.70 7.72 -0.15
CA VAL A 199 -7.00 8.32 0.14
C VAL A 199 -7.97 8.17 -1.03
N ARG A 200 -7.47 8.25 -2.27
CA ARG A 200 -8.26 8.02 -3.49
C ARG A 200 -8.95 6.65 -3.50
N ASP A 201 -8.27 5.61 -3.02
CA ASP A 201 -8.80 4.25 -3.06
C ASP A 201 -10.00 4.11 -2.11
N LEU A 202 -9.99 4.84 -0.99
CA LEU A 202 -11.14 4.89 -0.08
C LEU A 202 -12.37 5.46 -0.78
N TYR A 203 -12.22 6.53 -1.56
CA TYR A 203 -13.35 7.09 -2.31
C TYR A 203 -13.85 6.16 -3.41
N LEU A 204 -12.95 5.47 -4.11
CA LEU A 204 -13.32 4.51 -5.15
C LEU A 204 -14.10 3.33 -4.56
N PHE A 205 -13.57 2.70 -3.51
CA PHE A 205 -14.24 1.56 -2.87
C PHE A 205 -15.50 1.97 -2.13
N GLY A 206 -15.48 3.12 -1.44
CA GLY A 206 -16.66 3.68 -0.80
C GLY A 206 -17.78 4.00 -1.81
N GLY A 207 -17.42 4.57 -2.97
CA GLY A 207 -18.37 4.86 -4.04
C GLY A 207 -18.99 3.60 -4.64
N ILE A 208 -18.18 2.59 -4.96
CA ILE A 208 -18.66 1.30 -5.47
C ILE A 208 -19.55 0.61 -4.41
N GLY A 209 -19.12 0.59 -3.15
CA GLY A 209 -19.89 0.03 -2.04
C GLY A 209 -21.24 0.72 -1.88
N GLY A 210 -21.28 2.06 -1.98
CA GLY A 210 -22.51 2.84 -1.95
C GLY A 210 -23.48 2.48 -3.07
N ILE A 211 -22.99 2.35 -4.31
CA ILE A 211 -23.80 1.93 -5.46
C ILE A 211 -24.33 0.50 -5.25
N ALA A 212 -23.48 -0.42 -4.80
CA ALA A 212 -23.86 -1.81 -4.53
C ALA A 212 -24.95 -1.90 -3.45
N LEU A 213 -24.85 -1.12 -2.37
CA LEU A 213 -25.86 -1.04 -1.33
C LEU A 213 -27.18 -0.47 -1.84
N LEU A 214 -27.15 0.54 -2.71
CA LEU A 214 -28.37 1.10 -3.32
C LEU A 214 -29.08 0.07 -4.22
N LEU A 215 -28.34 -0.61 -5.09
CA LEU A 215 -28.90 -1.63 -5.97
C LEU A 215 -29.40 -2.85 -5.19
N GLY A 216 -28.60 -3.35 -4.25
CA GLY A 216 -28.95 -4.49 -3.41
C GLY A 216 -30.14 -4.19 -2.49
N GLY A 217 -30.11 -3.05 -1.79
CA GLY A 217 -31.19 -2.60 -0.93
C GLY A 217 -32.47 -2.31 -1.71
N GLY A 218 -32.37 -1.64 -2.86
CA GLY A 218 -33.50 -1.39 -3.76
C GLY A 218 -34.12 -2.68 -4.29
N GLY A 219 -33.30 -3.63 -4.75
CA GLY A 219 -33.74 -4.95 -5.19
C GLY A 219 -34.41 -5.74 -4.06
N ALA A 220 -33.82 -5.77 -2.87
CA ALA A 220 -34.41 -6.44 -1.71
C ALA A 220 -35.78 -5.85 -1.33
N ILE A 221 -35.90 -4.52 -1.28
CA ILE A 221 -37.17 -3.85 -1.01
C ILE A 221 -38.21 -4.17 -2.09
N TYR A 222 -37.80 -4.18 -3.37
CA TYR A 222 -38.66 -4.53 -4.49
C TYR A 222 -39.21 -5.95 -4.35
N TYR A 223 -38.35 -6.95 -4.13
CA TYR A 223 -38.77 -8.34 -3.96
C TYR A 223 -39.63 -8.56 -2.72
N LEU A 224 -39.32 -7.90 -1.59
CA LEU A 224 -40.16 -7.99 -0.39
C LEU A 224 -41.56 -7.43 -0.62
N ARG A 225 -41.70 -6.37 -1.42
CA ARG A 225 -43.02 -5.85 -1.81
C ARG A 225 -43.78 -6.82 -2.69
N GLU A 226 -43.10 -7.47 -3.62
CA GLU A 226 -43.71 -8.46 -4.51
C GLU A 226 -44.21 -9.70 -3.72
N ILE A 227 -43.41 -10.19 -2.78
CA ILE A 227 -43.80 -11.30 -1.88
C ILE A 227 -45.05 -10.92 -1.07
N ARG A 228 -45.09 -9.73 -0.46
CA ARG A 228 -46.25 -9.27 0.31
C ARG A 228 -47.50 -9.10 -0.56
N ALA A 229 -47.34 -8.57 -1.77
CA ALA A 229 -48.45 -8.43 -2.72
C ALA A 229 -48.98 -9.81 -3.16
N ALA A 230 -48.09 -10.78 -3.38
CA ALA A 230 -48.45 -12.16 -3.68
C ALA A 230 -49.17 -12.85 -2.50
N GLN A 231 -48.72 -12.62 -1.26
CA GLN A 231 -49.36 -13.13 -0.05
C GLN A 231 -50.77 -12.56 0.12
N LYS A 232 -50.92 -11.23 0.02
CA LYS A 232 -52.24 -10.58 0.10
C LYS A 232 -53.21 -11.09 -0.96
N LYS A 233 -52.72 -11.33 -2.18
CA LYS A 233 -53.55 -11.90 -3.25
C LYS A 233 -53.97 -13.35 -2.97
N ARG A 234 -53.20 -14.12 -2.19
CA ARG A 234 -53.62 -15.46 -1.76
C ARG A 234 -54.73 -15.40 -0.71
N GLU A 235 -54.62 -14.46 0.23
CA GLU A 235 -55.65 -14.18 1.24
C GLU A 235 -56.97 -13.76 0.57
N ASP A 236 -56.93 -12.82 -0.39
CA ASP A 236 -58.12 -12.30 -1.08
C ASP A 236 -58.82 -13.34 -1.98
N VAL A 237 -58.09 -14.35 -2.47
CA VAL A 237 -58.64 -15.39 -3.37
C VAL A 237 -59.15 -16.60 -2.57
N GLY A 238 -59.10 -16.55 -1.23
CA GLY A 238 -59.69 -17.58 -0.36
C GLY A 238 -59.05 -18.95 -0.54
N LEU A 239 -57.74 -18.97 -0.78
CA LEU A 239 -56.96 -20.19 -0.99
C LEU A 239 -56.11 -20.55 0.23
N ASP A 240 -56.58 -20.16 1.43
CA ASP A 240 -56.23 -20.86 2.65
C ASP A 240 -57.15 -22.07 2.71
N VAL A 241 -56.63 -23.22 2.27
CA VAL A 241 -57.21 -24.51 2.62
C VAL A 241 -56.89 -24.68 4.11
N GLU A 242 -57.85 -24.33 4.97
CA GLU A 242 -57.89 -24.85 6.32
C GLU A 242 -57.83 -26.38 6.17
N TYR A 243 -56.70 -26.97 6.55
CA TYR A 243 -56.69 -28.37 6.94
C TYR A 243 -57.43 -28.42 8.28
N ASP A 244 -58.76 -28.37 8.22
CA ASP A 244 -59.59 -28.70 9.37
C ASP A 244 -59.33 -30.17 9.70
N ASP A 245 -58.82 -30.34 10.90
CA ASP A 245 -58.45 -31.60 11.54
C ASP A 245 -59.75 -32.29 12.02
N ASP A 246 -60.67 -32.61 11.10
CA ASP A 246 -61.89 -33.36 11.38
C ASP A 246 -61.75 -34.79 10.85
N LEU A 247 -60.89 -35.57 11.52
CA LEU A 247 -60.86 -37.03 11.45
C LEU A 247 -61.89 -37.65 12.40
N ASP A 248 -63.16 -37.23 12.30
CA ASP A 248 -64.26 -37.86 13.05
C ASP A 248 -65.60 -37.61 12.33
N ASP A 249 -65.85 -38.27 11.19
CA ASP A 249 -67.21 -38.75 10.91
C ASP A 249 -67.22 -40.00 10.02
N ASP A 250 -67.90 -41.00 10.56
CA ASP A 250 -67.92 -42.40 10.21
C ASP A 250 -69.19 -42.63 9.36
N GLY A 251 -69.04 -42.56 8.03
CA GLY A 251 -70.14 -42.80 7.10
C GLY A 251 -69.71 -43.73 5.95
N PRO A 252 -70.26 -44.96 5.83
CA PRO A 252 -69.82 -45.86 4.78
C PRO A 252 -70.30 -45.36 3.40
N PRO A 253 -69.48 -45.52 2.35
CA PRO A 253 -69.78 -44.99 1.02
C PRO A 253 -70.99 -45.68 0.37
N PRO A 254 -71.81 -44.93 -0.41
CA PRO A 254 -73.03 -45.44 -1.01
C PRO A 254 -72.71 -46.38 -2.18
N GLY A 255 -73.08 -47.66 -2.05
CA GLY A 255 -72.91 -48.62 -3.14
C GLY A 255 -72.95 -50.12 -2.80
N MET A 256 -73.23 -50.52 -1.56
CA MET A 256 -73.41 -51.94 -1.22
C MET A 256 -74.83 -52.22 -0.72
N ARG A 257 -75.68 -52.69 -1.64
CA ARG A 257 -76.76 -53.64 -1.39
C ARG A 257 -76.81 -54.62 -2.55
#